data_AF-A0A1Y1K7T9-F1
#
_entry.id   AF-A0A1Y1K7T9-F1
#
_cell.length_a   1.000
_cell.length_b   1.000
_cell.length_c   1.000
_cell.angle_alpha   90.00
_cell.angle_beta   90.00
_cell.angle_gamma   90.00
#
_symmetry.space_group_name_H-M   'P 1'
#
loop_
_entity.id
_entity.type
_entity.pdbx_description
1 polymer ?
#
loop_
_entity_poly.entity_id
_entity_poly.type
_entity_poly.pdbx_seq_one_letter_code
_entity_poly.pdbx_strand_id
1 'polypeptide(L)'
;TRNACSNSRLFDMVHIDLNSQEPGILEQDFMTRPLPEESAEEFDIISLSLVLNFVPEAEGRGQMLFRTLLFLRQPADIMQKPKDDPFPSLFLVLPRSCVDNSRYFSDKKFGSLMGALGYT
;
A
#
# COMPACT_ATOMS: atom_id res chain seq x y z
N THR A 1 15.47 -2.20 -8.25
CA THR A 1 14.89 -1.01 -8.93
C THR A 1 14.59 -1.20 -10.43
N ARG A 2 14.81 -2.37 -11.04
CA ARG A 2 14.49 -2.61 -12.48
C ARG A 2 13.33 -3.59 -12.62
N ASN A 3 12.12 -3.07 -12.80
CA ASN A 3 10.91 -3.83 -13.08
C ASN A 3 10.10 -3.15 -14.21
N ALA A 4 8.94 -3.71 -14.56
CA ALA A 4 8.09 -3.13 -15.61
C ALA A 4 7.66 -1.69 -15.28
N CYS A 5 7.39 -1.37 -14.01
CA CYS A 5 7.01 -0.02 -13.58
C CYS A 5 8.16 0.98 -13.71
N SER A 6 9.39 0.61 -13.30
CA SER A 6 10.55 1.49 -13.41
C SER A 6 10.97 1.72 -14.85
N ASN A 7 10.81 0.70 -15.70
CA ASN A 7 11.22 0.78 -17.09
C ASN A 7 10.20 1.48 -17.99
N SER A 8 8.92 1.53 -17.61
CA SER A 8 7.86 2.18 -18.40
C SER A 8 7.98 3.69 -18.43
N ARG A 9 8.62 4.31 -17.41
CA ARG A 9 8.68 5.77 -17.18
C ARG A 9 7.29 6.41 -17.02
N LEU A 10 6.27 5.61 -16.71
CA LEU A 10 4.91 6.09 -16.45
C LEU A 10 4.68 6.43 -14.97
N PHE A 11 5.60 6.01 -14.10
CA PHE A 11 5.48 6.18 -12.66
C PHE A 11 6.67 7.00 -12.15
N ASP A 12 6.38 8.00 -11.34
CA ASP A 12 7.34 8.51 -10.38
C ASP A 12 7.25 7.63 -9.12
N MET A 13 8.37 7.07 -8.67
CA MET A 13 8.37 5.99 -7.69
C MET A 13 9.33 6.26 -6.54
N VAL A 14 8.81 6.01 -5.34
CA VAL A 14 9.60 5.90 -4.12
C VAL A 14 9.64 4.43 -3.73
N HIS A 15 10.83 3.85 -3.67
CA HIS A 15 11.04 2.50 -3.16
C HIS A 15 11.58 2.59 -1.73
N ILE A 16 10.95 1.85 -0.81
CA ILE A 16 11.39 1.73 0.57
C ILE A 16 11.57 0.25 0.94
N ASP A 17 12.53 -0.04 1.80
CA ASP A 17 12.75 -1.37 2.38
C ASP A 17 13.31 -1.21 3.80
N LEU A 18 13.08 -2.19 4.68
CA LEU A 18 13.64 -2.17 6.04
C LEU A 18 15.15 -2.42 6.07
N ASN A 19 15.68 -3.19 5.13
CA ASN A 19 17.09 -3.61 5.07
C ASN A 19 17.59 -3.53 3.63
N SER A 20 17.68 -2.31 3.09
CA SER A 20 17.97 -2.10 1.67
C SER A 20 19.41 -2.47 1.33
N GLN A 21 19.59 -3.31 0.30
CA GLN A 21 20.92 -3.65 -0.26
C GLN A 21 21.12 -3.10 -1.66
N GLU A 22 20.12 -2.40 -2.21
CA GLU A 22 20.05 -2.00 -3.61
C GLU A 22 20.08 -0.47 -3.76
N PRO A 23 20.98 0.08 -4.59
CA PRO A 23 20.99 1.50 -4.89
C PRO A 23 19.64 1.98 -5.44
N GLY A 24 19.11 3.06 -4.86
CA GLY A 24 17.83 3.66 -5.23
C GLY A 24 16.61 3.10 -4.48
N ILE A 25 16.82 2.24 -3.47
CA ILE A 25 15.79 1.88 -2.49
C ILE A 25 16.17 2.53 -1.16
N LEU A 26 15.27 3.33 -0.60
CA LEU A 26 15.46 4.00 0.67
C LEU A 26 15.33 2.97 1.80
N GLU A 27 16.33 2.89 2.67
CA GLU A 27 16.22 2.11 3.90
C GLU A 27 15.33 2.86 4.89
N GLN A 28 14.11 2.36 5.10
CA GLN A 28 13.11 3.00 5.95
C GLN A 28 12.01 2.00 6.35
N ASP A 29 11.57 2.12 7.61
CA ASP A 29 10.35 1.45 8.09
C ASP A 29 9.10 2.27 7.75
N PHE A 30 8.18 1.66 6.99
CA PHE A 30 6.90 2.26 6.64
C PHE A 30 6.05 2.64 7.86
N MET A 31 6.10 1.84 8.92
CA MET A 31 5.29 2.07 10.14
C MET A 31 5.74 3.33 10.89
N THR A 32 7.00 3.74 10.71
CA THR A 32 7.59 4.92 11.37
C THR A 32 7.92 6.05 10.38
N ARG A 33 7.72 5.85 9.06
CA ARG A 33 7.87 6.89 8.03
C ARG A 33 7.02 8.12 8.40
N PRO A 34 7.56 9.34 8.43
CA PRO A 34 6.77 10.55 8.69
C PRO A 34 5.56 10.65 7.77
N LEU A 35 4.44 11.15 8.30
CA LEU A 35 3.25 11.38 7.48
C LEU A 35 3.51 12.53 6.50
N PRO A 36 2.89 12.52 5.31
CA PRO A 36 2.94 13.66 4.38
C PRO A 36 2.50 14.94 5.08
N GLU A 37 3.29 16.01 4.96
CA GLU A 37 2.91 17.35 5.39
C GLU A 37 2.27 18.13 4.23
N GLU A 38 2.62 17.76 2.99
CA GLU A 38 2.14 18.38 1.77
C GLU A 38 1.57 17.37 0.77
N SER A 39 0.59 17.80 -0.05
CA SER A 39 -0.03 16.96 -1.10
C SER A 39 0.96 16.39 -2.13
N ALA A 40 2.13 17.01 -2.28
CA ALA A 40 3.20 16.52 -3.17
C ALA A 40 3.89 15.25 -2.62
N GLU A 41 3.77 14.98 -1.33
CA GLU A 41 4.34 13.81 -0.65
C GLU A 41 3.35 12.63 -0.56
N GLU A 42 2.09 12.86 -0.96
CA GLU A 42 1.06 11.85 -1.10
C GLU A 42 1.18 11.08 -2.42
N PHE A 43 0.66 9.86 -2.42
CA PHE A 43 0.76 8.92 -3.53
C PHE A 43 -0.58 8.68 -4.22
N ASP A 44 -0.56 8.54 -5.54
CA ASP A 44 -1.71 8.03 -6.30
C ASP A 44 -1.89 6.51 -6.09
N ILE A 45 -0.80 5.78 -5.86
CA ILE A 45 -0.82 4.34 -5.64
C ILE A 45 0.24 3.91 -4.64
N ILE A 46 -0.14 2.98 -3.76
CA ILE A 46 0.79 2.28 -2.86
C ILE A 46 0.81 0.80 -3.24
N SER A 47 2.00 0.23 -3.34
CA SER A 47 2.19 -1.20 -3.65
C SER A 47 2.79 -1.93 -2.46
N LEU A 48 1.98 -2.75 -1.80
CA LEU A 48 2.40 -3.66 -0.73
C LEU A 48 2.54 -5.08 -1.27
N SER A 49 3.74 -5.42 -1.77
CA SER A 49 3.99 -6.75 -2.34
C SER A 49 4.54 -7.71 -1.28
N LEU A 50 3.69 -8.57 -0.71
CA LEU A 50 4.02 -9.57 0.33
C LEU A 50 4.54 -8.99 1.66
N VAL A 51 4.65 -7.66 1.78
CA VAL A 51 5.21 -7.00 2.97
C VAL A 51 4.32 -7.11 4.20
N LEU A 52 3.00 -7.13 4.03
CA LEU A 52 2.04 -7.23 5.14
C LEU A 52 2.25 -8.50 5.98
N ASN A 53 2.72 -9.58 5.34
CA ASN A 53 2.97 -10.87 5.96
C ASN A 53 4.18 -10.89 6.90
N PHE A 54 5.06 -9.90 6.82
CA PHE A 54 6.20 -9.76 7.72
C PHE A 54 5.86 -9.03 9.01
N VAL A 55 4.66 -8.44 9.12
CA VAL A 55 4.18 -7.86 10.37
C VAL A 55 3.62 -9.00 11.24
N PRO A 56 4.23 -9.29 12.41
CA PRO A 56 3.91 -10.47 13.19
C PRO A 56 2.50 -10.41 13.78
N GLU A 57 2.12 -9.24 14.28
CA GLU A 57 0.86 -9.05 14.99
C GLU A 57 -0.30 -8.68 14.08
N ALA A 58 -1.48 -9.23 14.38
CA ALA A 58 -2.71 -8.95 13.62
C ALA A 58 -3.10 -7.47 13.68
N GLU A 59 -2.95 -6.86 14.85
CA GLU A 59 -3.19 -5.44 15.04
C GLU A 59 -2.24 -4.60 14.18
N GLY A 60 -0.94 -4.93 14.19
CA GLY A 60 0.07 -4.24 13.38
C GLY A 60 -0.23 -4.33 11.88
N ARG A 61 -0.74 -5.46 11.39
CA ARG A 61 -1.19 -5.59 10.00
C ARG A 61 -2.36 -4.64 9.69
N GLY A 62 -3.35 -4.57 10.59
CA GLY A 62 -4.45 -3.62 10.46
C GLY A 62 -3.98 -2.16 10.46
N GLN A 63 -3.06 -1.82 11.36
CA GLN A 63 -2.44 -0.49 11.45
C GLN A 63 -1.64 -0.16 10.18
N MET A 64 -0.90 -1.12 9.61
CA MET A 64 -0.19 -0.93 8.35
C MET A 64 -1.15 -0.59 7.21
N LEU A 65 -2.24 -1.36 7.07
CA LEU A 65 -3.28 -1.11 6.07
C LEU A 65 -3.93 0.26 6.28
N PHE A 66 -4.35 0.58 7.50
CA PHE A 66 -4.92 1.89 7.84
C PHE A 66 -3.95 3.03 7.51
N ARG A 67 -2.67 2.88 7.85
CA ARG A 67 -1.63 3.88 7.59
C ARG A 67 -1.51 4.19 6.11
N THR A 68 -1.74 3.23 5.20
CA THR A 68 -1.66 3.52 3.75
C THR A 68 -2.67 4.58 3.30
N LEU A 69 -3.85 4.68 3.93
CA LEU A 69 -4.83 5.73 3.64
C LEU A 69 -4.32 7.15 3.99
N LEU A 70 -3.37 7.25 4.93
CA LEU A 70 -2.75 8.52 5.33
C LEU A 70 -1.65 8.97 4.36
N PHE A 71 -1.24 8.11 3.43
CA PHE A 71 -0.24 8.40 2.40
C PHE A 71 -0.87 8.49 1.01
N LEU A 72 -2.12 8.05 0.84
CA LEU A 72 -2.83 8.16 -0.42
C LEU A 72 -3.47 9.54 -0.53
N ARG A 73 -3.45 10.10 -1.75
CA ARG A 73 -4.18 11.32 -2.07
C ARG A 73 -5.66 11.18 -1.72
N GLN A 74 -6.26 12.24 -1.18
CA GLN A 74 -7.66 12.18 -0.80
C GLN A 74 -8.58 12.33 -2.02
N PRO A 75 -9.70 11.57 -2.11
CA PRO A 75 -10.63 11.68 -3.23
C PRO A 75 -11.20 13.08 -3.46
N ALA A 76 -11.26 13.92 -2.41
CA ALA A 76 -11.72 15.30 -2.50
C ALA A 76 -10.79 16.18 -3.34
N ASP A 77 -9.50 15.86 -3.40
CA ASP A 77 -8.50 16.61 -4.18
C ASP A 77 -8.55 16.26 -5.68
N ILE A 78 -9.37 15.27 -6.03
CA ILE A 78 -9.41 14.60 -7.33
C ILE A 78 -10.67 15.03 -8.14
N MET A 79 -11.31 16.16 -7.78
CA MET A 79 -12.58 16.65 -8.34
C MET A 79 -12.67 16.78 -9.90
N GLN A 80 -11.57 16.55 -10.62
CA GLN A 80 -11.50 16.65 -12.08
C GLN A 80 -11.09 15.34 -12.79
N LYS A 81 -10.84 14.24 -12.07
CA LYS A 81 -10.42 13.00 -12.72
C LYS A 81 -11.61 12.22 -13.32
N PRO A 82 -11.38 11.45 -14.41
CA PRO A 82 -12.41 10.60 -15.00
C PRO A 82 -13.02 9.66 -13.96
N LYS A 83 -14.32 9.36 -14.09
CA LYS A 83 -15.00 8.40 -13.21
C LYS A 83 -14.36 7.01 -13.20
N ASP A 84 -13.62 6.67 -14.24
CA ASP A 84 -12.96 5.37 -14.41
C ASP A 84 -11.47 5.40 -14.00
N ASP A 85 -11.00 6.49 -13.38
CA ASP A 85 -9.64 6.55 -12.86
C ASP A 85 -9.51 5.60 -11.65
N PRO A 86 -8.61 4.58 -11.70
CA PRO A 86 -8.42 3.66 -10.59
C PRO A 86 -7.68 4.28 -9.40
N PHE A 87 -7.28 5.56 -9.46
CA PHE A 87 -6.52 6.23 -8.39
C PHE A 87 -7.41 7.15 -7.53
N PRO A 88 -7.18 7.20 -6.21
CA PRO A 88 -6.08 6.57 -5.47
C PRO A 88 -6.31 5.07 -5.24
N SER A 89 -5.25 4.25 -5.24
CA SER A 89 -5.38 2.80 -5.02
C SER A 89 -4.29 2.17 -4.16
N LEU A 90 -4.64 1.02 -3.57
CA LEU A 90 -3.73 0.11 -2.91
C LEU A 90 -3.60 -1.17 -3.72
N PHE A 91 -2.39 -1.48 -4.19
CA PHE A 91 -2.06 -2.78 -4.76
C PHE A 91 -1.46 -3.67 -3.67
N LEU A 92 -2.20 -4.69 -3.23
CA LEU A 92 -1.79 -5.63 -2.18
C LEU A 92 -1.57 -7.03 -2.74
N VAL A 93 -0.42 -7.63 -2.45
CA VAL A 93 -0.12 -9.03 -2.75
C VAL A 93 -0.04 -9.82 -1.45
N LEU A 94 -0.84 -10.88 -1.34
CA LEU A 94 -0.81 -11.83 -0.24
C LEU A 94 -0.50 -13.25 -0.77
N PRO A 95 0.22 -14.09 -0.02
CA PRO A 95 0.29 -15.52 -0.32
C PRO A 95 -1.10 -16.13 -0.28
N ARG A 96 -1.43 -16.92 -1.31
CA ARG A 96 -2.72 -17.61 -1.42
C ARG A 96 -3.06 -18.44 -0.17
N SER A 97 -2.06 -19.07 0.45
CA SER A 97 -2.24 -19.85 1.69
C SER A 97 -2.74 -19.03 2.87
N CYS A 98 -2.45 -17.73 2.92
CA CYS A 98 -2.91 -16.85 3.98
C CYS A 98 -4.41 -16.54 3.89
N VAL A 99 -5.03 -16.82 2.75
CA VAL A 99 -6.42 -16.45 2.47
C VAL A 99 -7.30 -17.69 2.21
N ASP A 100 -6.83 -18.64 1.40
CA ASP A 100 -7.60 -19.84 1.06
C ASP A 100 -7.54 -20.91 2.16
N ASN A 101 -6.38 -21.02 2.84
CA ASN A 101 -6.08 -22.11 3.77
C ASN A 101 -5.94 -21.65 5.23
N SER A 102 -6.32 -20.40 5.51
CA SER A 102 -6.23 -19.86 6.87
C SER A 102 -7.49 -20.18 7.67
N ARG A 103 -7.31 -20.63 8.92
CA ARG A 103 -8.42 -20.87 9.86
C ARG A 103 -9.07 -19.55 10.31
N TYR A 104 -8.29 -18.48 10.38
CA TYR A 104 -8.69 -17.23 11.03
C TYR A 104 -8.93 -16.10 10.03
N PHE A 105 -8.48 -16.25 8.79
CA PHE A 105 -8.55 -15.26 7.74
C PHE A 105 -9.14 -15.86 6.46
N SER A 106 -9.83 -15.04 5.66
CA SER A 106 -10.44 -15.46 4.40
C SER A 106 -10.68 -14.24 3.51
N ASP A 107 -10.92 -14.45 2.21
CA ASP A 107 -11.25 -13.36 1.28
C ASP A 107 -12.40 -12.49 1.80
N LYS A 108 -13.45 -13.13 2.33
CA LYS A 108 -14.61 -12.43 2.89
C LYS A 108 -14.23 -11.55 4.08
N LYS A 109 -13.42 -12.07 5.00
CA LYS A 109 -12.94 -11.30 6.16
C LYS A 109 -12.01 -10.17 5.74
N PHE A 110 -11.16 -10.42 4.75
CA PHE A 110 -10.29 -9.40 4.17
C PHE A 110 -11.11 -8.27 3.55
N GLY A 111 -12.12 -8.59 2.73
CA GLY A 111 -13.04 -7.59 2.17
C GLY A 111 -13.77 -6.79 3.27
N SER A 112 -14.27 -7.45 4.32
CA SER A 112 -14.89 -6.75 5.46
C SER A 112 -13.91 -5.83 6.20
N LEU A 113 -12.66 -6.26 6.39
CA LEU A 113 -11.60 -5.44 6.99
C LEU A 113 -11.29 -4.21 6.13
N MET A 114 -11.05 -4.40 4.83
CA MET A 114 -10.74 -3.31 3.90
C MET A 114 -11.89 -2.32 3.82
N GLY A 115 -13.14 -2.80 3.77
CA GLY A 115 -14.33 -1.96 3.83
C GLY A 115 -14.46 -1.17 5.14
N ALA A 116 -14.15 -1.78 6.29
CA ALA A 116 -14.15 -1.09 7.58
C ALA A 116 -13.06 -0.01 7.68
N LEU A 117 -11.96 -0.15 6.94
CA LEU A 117 -10.90 0.86 6.84
C LEU A 117 -11.27 2.00 5.88
N GLY A 118 -12.23 1.81 4.97
CA GLY A 118 -12.67 2.83 4.00
C GLY A 118 -12.32 2.54 2.54
N TYR A 119 -11.81 1.34 2.22
CA TYR A 119 -11.65 0.90 0.83
C TYR A 119 -12.98 0.44 0.23
N THR A 120 -13.15 0.63 -1.08
CA THR A 120 -14.36 0.29 -1.84
C THR A 120 -14.05 -0.61 -3.04
#